data_AF-A0A2G6L0D0-F1
#
_entry.id   AF-A0A2G6L0D0-F1
#
_cell.length_a   1.000
_cell.length_b   1.000
_cell.length_c   1.000
_cell.angle_alpha   90.00
_cell.angle_beta   90.00
_cell.angle_gamma   90.00
#
_symmetry.space_group_name_H-M   'P 1'
#
loop_
_entity.id
_entity.type
_entity.pdbx_description
1 polymer ?
#
loop_
_entity_poly.entity_id
_entity_poly.type
_entity_poly.pdbx_seq_one_letter_code
_entity_poly.pdbx_strand_id
1 'polypeptide(L)'
;MTDTIDFIASAKALSAEQHASDWLNNARQQGNAALQKAAWPTRKTEAWKYTSLYPLTAENYLQTPPTAALTEGDIADFKINNLDAYQLVFVNGRFCADLSDDLNSITEFTVANFADLDNDTQVAAQLNSTFKLEKHLFAQINNSLLTDGLYLVFPANKKISKPVLY
;
A
#
# COMPACT_ATOMS: atom_id res chain seq x y z
N MET A 1 3.68 31.88 12.09
CA MET A 1 4.20 31.08 10.96
C MET A 1 4.14 29.65 11.44
N THR A 2 3.21 28.84 10.95
CA THR A 2 3.18 27.42 11.26
C THR A 2 4.34 26.79 10.50
N ASP A 3 5.26 26.14 11.20
CA ASP A 3 6.37 25.42 10.56
C ASP A 3 5.78 24.33 9.64
N THR A 4 6.02 24.46 8.35
CA THR A 4 5.58 23.46 7.37
C THR A 4 6.47 22.25 7.44
N ILE A 5 5.89 21.06 7.51
CA ILE A 5 6.61 19.79 7.55
C ILE A 5 7.05 19.41 6.13
N ASP A 6 8.29 18.95 6.04
CA ASP A 6 8.78 18.28 4.82
C ASP A 6 8.22 16.85 4.78
N PHE A 7 7.16 16.68 3.97
CA PHE A 7 6.48 15.40 3.81
C PHE A 7 7.37 14.33 3.18
N ILE A 8 8.28 14.72 2.26
CA ILE A 8 9.21 13.78 1.64
C ILE A 8 10.23 13.31 2.66
N ALA A 9 10.77 14.21 3.48
CA ALA A 9 11.66 13.84 4.57
C ALA A 9 10.96 12.92 5.59
N SER A 10 9.70 13.21 5.92
CA SER A 10 8.89 12.39 6.85
C SER A 10 8.63 10.99 6.29
N ALA A 11 8.33 10.87 5.00
CA ALA A 11 8.19 9.57 4.34
C ALA A 11 9.48 8.74 4.38
N LYS A 12 10.62 9.39 4.16
CA LYS A 12 11.93 8.72 4.24
C LYS A 12 12.25 8.27 5.66
N ALA A 13 11.92 9.08 6.66
CA ALA A 13 12.11 8.73 8.07
C ALA A 13 11.27 7.50 8.44
N LEU A 14 9.98 7.50 8.10
CA LEU A 14 9.10 6.36 8.33
C LEU A 14 9.55 5.10 7.56
N SER A 15 10.00 5.25 6.31
CA SER A 15 10.56 4.15 5.51
C SER A 15 11.78 3.51 6.18
N ALA A 16 12.59 4.28 6.91
CA ALA A 16 13.75 3.77 7.63
C ALA A 16 13.39 3.05 8.94
N GLU A 17 12.27 3.40 9.57
CA GLU A 17 11.78 2.77 10.80
C GLU A 17 11.00 1.46 10.53
N GLN A 18 10.39 1.36 9.35
CA GLN A 18 9.55 0.21 9.00
C GLN A 18 10.36 -0.99 8.50
N HIS A 19 9.92 -2.18 8.91
CA HIS A 19 10.43 -3.46 8.42
C HIS A 19 9.52 -4.08 7.36
N ALA A 20 10.10 -4.68 6.34
CA ALA A 20 9.43 -5.39 5.25
C ALA A 20 10.20 -6.68 4.93
N SER A 21 9.56 -7.62 4.24
CA SER A 21 10.26 -8.81 3.72
C SER A 21 11.37 -8.43 2.75
N ASP A 22 12.45 -9.21 2.73
CA ASP A 22 13.68 -8.84 2.02
C ASP A 22 13.48 -8.61 0.52
N TRP A 23 12.58 -9.36 -0.11
CA TRP A 23 12.30 -9.22 -1.54
C TRP A 23 11.70 -7.85 -1.90
N LEU A 24 11.02 -7.18 -0.96
CA LEU A 24 10.47 -5.83 -1.15
C LEU A 24 11.54 -4.74 -1.07
N ASN A 25 12.75 -5.05 -0.58
CA ASN A 25 13.81 -4.05 -0.40
C ASN A 25 14.17 -3.36 -1.72
N ASN A 26 14.17 -4.10 -2.83
CA ASN A 26 14.46 -3.50 -4.14
C ASN A 26 13.41 -2.42 -4.49
N ALA A 27 12.12 -2.73 -4.34
CA ALA A 27 11.05 -1.79 -4.59
C ALA A 27 11.14 -0.57 -3.65
N ARG A 28 11.34 -0.79 -2.35
CA ARG A 28 11.52 0.29 -1.37
C ARG A 28 12.71 1.19 -1.69
N GLN A 29 13.84 0.62 -2.14
CA GLN A 29 15.02 1.38 -2.56
C GLN A 29 14.75 2.21 -3.81
N GLN A 30 14.05 1.65 -4.81
CA GLN A 30 13.64 2.41 -6.00
C GLN A 30 12.73 3.59 -5.63
N GLY A 31 11.75 3.38 -4.75
CA GLY A 31 10.88 4.44 -4.22
C GLY A 31 11.68 5.54 -3.53
N ASN A 32 12.57 5.17 -2.61
CA ASN A 32 13.44 6.11 -1.90
C ASN A 32 14.36 6.90 -2.85
N ALA A 33 14.96 6.24 -3.84
CA ALA A 33 15.82 6.89 -4.83
C ALA A 33 15.05 7.86 -5.74
N ALA A 34 13.79 7.55 -6.06
CA ALA A 34 12.91 8.45 -6.81
C ALA A 34 12.50 9.66 -5.95
N LEU A 35 12.15 9.45 -4.69
CA LEU A 35 11.81 10.52 -3.74
C LEU A 35 12.95 11.51 -3.52
N GLN A 36 14.20 11.03 -3.47
CA GLN A 36 15.38 11.91 -3.35
C GLN A 36 15.48 12.95 -4.47
N LYS A 37 14.91 12.65 -5.65
CA LYS A 37 14.91 13.54 -6.82
C LYS A 37 13.57 14.28 -6.98
N ALA A 38 12.57 13.93 -6.18
CA ALA A 38 11.24 14.50 -6.28
C ALA A 38 11.19 15.89 -5.67
N ALA A 39 10.37 16.76 -6.26
CA ALA A 39 10.03 18.06 -5.69
C ALA A 39 8.58 18.04 -5.23
N TRP A 40 8.30 18.64 -4.08
CA TRP A 40 6.92 18.77 -3.61
C TRP A 40 6.12 19.68 -4.56
N PRO A 41 4.92 19.24 -5.02
CA PRO A 41 4.12 20.00 -5.95
C PRO A 41 3.72 21.36 -5.39
N THR A 42 3.75 22.35 -6.27
CA THR A 42 3.25 23.69 -5.97
C THR A 42 2.04 23.98 -6.86
N ARG A 43 1.41 25.15 -6.69
CA ARG A 43 0.33 25.61 -7.59
C ARG A 43 0.75 25.70 -9.06
N LYS A 44 2.06 25.75 -9.36
CA LYS A 44 2.62 25.77 -10.72
C LYS A 44 2.81 24.37 -11.31
N THR A 45 2.66 23.31 -10.52
CA THR A 45 2.76 21.94 -11.00
C THR A 45 1.43 21.57 -11.66
N GLU A 46 1.42 21.43 -13.00
CA GLU A 46 0.18 21.23 -13.79
C GLU A 46 -0.72 20.11 -13.26
N ALA A 47 -0.15 18.95 -12.91
CA ALA A 47 -0.90 17.82 -12.35
C ALA A 47 -1.62 18.12 -11.02
N TRP A 48 -1.25 19.20 -10.34
CA TRP A 48 -1.76 19.60 -9.01
C TRP A 48 -2.36 21.00 -9.01
N LYS A 49 -2.59 21.61 -10.20
CA LYS A 49 -3.12 22.98 -10.33
C LYS A 49 -4.42 23.21 -9.56
N TYR A 50 -5.28 22.19 -9.53
CA TYR A 50 -6.61 22.24 -8.89
C TYR A 50 -6.70 21.40 -7.61
N THR A 51 -5.61 20.77 -7.18
CA THR A 51 -5.57 19.89 -6.00
C THR A 51 -4.41 20.30 -5.11
N SER A 52 -4.69 21.14 -4.11
CA SER A 52 -3.66 21.65 -3.20
C SER A 52 -3.15 20.54 -2.27
N LEU A 53 -1.83 20.34 -2.24
CA LEU A 53 -1.15 19.43 -1.31
C LEU A 53 -0.72 20.09 0.01
N TYR A 54 -0.98 21.38 0.19
CA TYR A 54 -0.64 22.10 1.43
C TYR A 54 -1.16 21.43 2.72
N PRO A 55 -2.39 20.87 2.78
CA PRO A 55 -2.88 20.22 4.00
C PRO A 55 -1.97 19.09 4.50
N LEU A 56 -1.31 18.36 3.60
CA LEU A 56 -0.38 17.28 3.96
C LEU A 56 0.91 17.79 4.61
N THR A 57 1.27 19.06 4.41
CA THR A 57 2.46 19.69 5.00
C THR A 57 2.15 20.45 6.29
N ALA A 58 0.88 20.54 6.68
CA ALA A 58 0.45 21.27 7.87
C ALA A 58 0.65 20.46 9.17
N GLU A 59 0.63 19.14 9.09
CA GLU A 59 0.77 18.21 10.22
C GLU A 59 1.58 16.99 9.82
N ASN A 60 2.13 16.27 10.81
CA ASN A 60 2.94 15.08 10.55
C ASN A 60 2.04 13.83 10.49
N TYR A 61 1.57 13.51 9.29
CA TYR A 61 0.73 12.33 9.05
C TYR A 61 1.54 11.03 8.93
N LEU A 62 2.84 11.10 8.65
CA LEU A 62 3.67 9.93 8.36
C LEU A 62 4.38 9.46 9.62
N GLN A 63 3.60 8.86 10.51
CA GLN A 63 4.06 8.28 11.76
C GLN A 63 3.77 6.78 11.78
N THR A 64 4.58 6.04 12.53
CA THR A 64 4.28 4.63 12.79
C THR A 64 2.94 4.54 13.53
N PRO A 65 1.93 3.86 12.95
CA PRO A 65 0.62 3.80 13.55
C PRO A 65 0.63 2.90 14.79
N PRO A 66 -0.26 3.15 15.77
CA PRO A 66 -0.34 2.34 16.97
C PRO A 66 -0.72 0.90 16.63
N THR A 67 -0.09 -0.05 17.33
CA THR A 67 -0.41 -1.47 17.26
C THR A 67 -1.59 -1.77 18.18
N ALA A 68 -2.80 -1.42 17.74
CA ALA A 68 -4.03 -1.84 18.42
C ALA A 68 -4.53 -3.14 17.77
N ALA A 69 -4.85 -4.15 18.59
CA ALA A 69 -5.56 -5.32 18.11
C ALA A 69 -7.00 -4.91 17.78
N LEU A 70 -7.38 -5.05 16.52
CA LEU A 70 -8.75 -4.84 16.05
C LEU A 70 -9.53 -6.15 16.12
N THR A 71 -10.82 -6.02 16.33
CA THR A 71 -11.79 -7.12 16.39
C THR A 71 -12.76 -7.04 15.21
N GLU A 72 -13.54 -8.10 15.00
CA GLU A 72 -14.62 -8.07 13.99
C GLU A 72 -15.63 -6.93 14.23
N GLY A 73 -15.86 -6.57 15.50
CA GLY A 73 -16.75 -5.47 15.86
C GLY A 73 -16.23 -4.11 15.39
N ASP A 74 -14.91 -3.92 15.39
CA ASP A 74 -14.28 -2.66 14.96
C ASP A 74 -14.38 -2.45 13.44
N ILE A 75 -14.55 -3.53 12.67
CA ILE A 75 -14.67 -3.47 11.21
C ILE A 75 -16.11 -3.63 10.70
N ALA A 76 -17.08 -3.81 11.59
CA ALA A 76 -18.47 -4.11 11.22
C ALA A 76 -19.08 -3.03 10.31
N ASP A 77 -18.79 -1.76 10.57
CA ASP A 77 -19.31 -0.61 9.80
C ASP A 77 -18.72 -0.51 8.37
N PHE A 78 -17.58 -1.17 8.11
CA PHE A 78 -16.98 -1.22 6.78
C PHE A 78 -17.50 -2.39 5.94
N LYS A 79 -18.29 -3.30 6.52
CA LYS A 79 -18.91 -4.40 5.78
C LYS A 79 -20.04 -3.87 4.90
N ILE A 80 -20.11 -4.37 3.67
CA ILE A 80 -21.20 -4.04 2.75
C ILE A 80 -22.35 -5.01 3.01
N ASN A 81 -23.48 -4.47 3.47
CA ASN A 81 -24.67 -5.26 3.76
C ASN A 81 -25.12 -6.09 2.54
N ASN A 82 -25.37 -7.38 2.77
CA ASN A 82 -25.80 -8.36 1.76
C ASN A 82 -24.78 -8.60 0.62
N LEU A 83 -23.50 -8.29 0.83
CA LEU A 83 -22.45 -8.65 -0.12
C LEU A 83 -21.77 -9.96 0.33
N ASP A 84 -21.91 -11.00 -0.49
CA ASP A 84 -21.14 -12.23 -0.36
C ASP A 84 -19.84 -12.09 -1.14
N ALA A 85 -18.71 -11.91 -0.45
CA ALA A 85 -17.40 -11.60 -1.03
C ALA A 85 -16.27 -12.37 -0.33
N TYR A 86 -15.13 -12.50 -1.00
CA TYR A 86 -13.86 -12.86 -0.36
C TYR A 86 -13.31 -11.63 0.37
N GLN A 87 -13.36 -11.62 1.71
CA GLN A 87 -12.95 -10.48 2.54
C GLN A 87 -11.45 -10.53 2.86
N LEU A 88 -10.71 -9.48 2.52
CA LEU A 88 -9.27 -9.35 2.77
C LEU A 88 -9.01 -8.03 3.50
N VAL A 89 -8.73 -8.07 4.79
CA VAL A 89 -8.59 -6.87 5.63
C VAL A 89 -7.14 -6.43 5.72
N PHE A 90 -6.92 -5.13 5.49
CA PHE A 90 -5.63 -4.47 5.69
C PHE A 90 -5.71 -3.49 6.86
N VAL A 91 -4.81 -3.62 7.82
CA VAL A 91 -4.68 -2.71 8.96
C VAL A 91 -3.37 -1.95 8.79
N ASN A 92 -3.46 -0.65 8.56
CA ASN A 92 -2.30 0.23 8.40
C ASN A 92 -1.29 -0.26 7.33
N GLY A 93 -1.81 -0.80 6.21
CA GLY A 93 -1.00 -1.27 5.10
C GLY A 93 -0.41 -2.67 5.27
N ARG A 94 -0.83 -3.44 6.30
CA ARG A 94 -0.48 -4.85 6.49
C ARG A 94 -1.69 -5.75 6.40
N PHE A 95 -1.54 -6.93 5.81
CA PHE A 95 -2.61 -7.92 5.76
C PHE A 95 -2.91 -8.46 7.17
N CYS A 96 -4.20 -8.48 7.54
CA CYS A 96 -4.66 -8.95 8.85
C CYS A 96 -5.45 -10.26 8.67
N ALA A 97 -4.76 -11.39 8.87
CA ALA A 97 -5.35 -12.72 8.70
C ALA A 97 -6.55 -12.96 9.63
N ASP A 98 -6.47 -12.51 10.89
CA ASP A 98 -7.52 -12.70 11.91
C ASP A 98 -8.86 -12.03 11.56
N LEU A 99 -8.85 -11.03 10.68
CA LEU A 99 -10.04 -10.31 10.22
C LEU A 99 -10.39 -10.59 8.76
N SER A 100 -9.62 -11.45 8.09
CA SER A 100 -9.82 -11.83 6.69
C SER A 100 -10.40 -13.22 6.57
N ASP A 101 -10.95 -13.54 5.40
CA ASP A 101 -11.21 -14.92 5.03
C ASP A 101 -9.88 -15.69 4.95
N ASP A 102 -9.91 -16.96 5.35
CA ASP A 102 -8.74 -17.83 5.27
C ASP A 102 -8.31 -17.98 3.80
N LEU A 103 -7.12 -17.47 3.50
CA LEU A 103 -6.53 -17.52 2.16
C LEU A 103 -6.45 -18.96 1.61
N ASN A 104 -6.24 -19.97 2.48
CA ASN A 104 -6.15 -21.37 2.07
C ASN A 104 -7.50 -21.96 1.66
N SER A 105 -8.61 -21.34 2.07
CA SER A 105 -9.96 -21.76 1.68
C SER A 105 -10.34 -21.28 0.26
N ILE A 106 -9.61 -20.31 -0.28
CA ILE A 106 -9.85 -19.73 -1.60
C ILE A 106 -9.25 -20.64 -2.67
N THR A 107 -10.12 -21.30 -3.45
CA THR A 107 -9.70 -22.26 -4.49
C THR A 107 -9.91 -21.75 -5.92
N GLU A 108 -10.59 -20.61 -6.07
CA GLU A 108 -10.94 -20.08 -7.39
C GLU A 108 -9.79 -19.33 -8.06
N PHE A 109 -8.88 -18.76 -7.27
CA PHE A 109 -7.68 -18.02 -7.66
C PHE A 109 -6.57 -18.24 -6.62
N THR A 110 -5.33 -17.97 -7.00
CA THR A 110 -4.19 -18.01 -6.07
C THR A 110 -4.09 -16.66 -5.37
N VAL A 111 -3.87 -16.67 -4.07
CA VAL A 111 -3.57 -15.49 -3.26
C VAL A 111 -2.36 -15.78 -2.39
N ALA A 112 -1.42 -14.85 -2.35
CA ALA A 112 -0.23 -14.96 -1.51
C ALA A 112 0.03 -13.63 -0.81
N ASN A 113 0.33 -13.70 0.48
CA ASN A 113 0.79 -12.52 1.22
C ASN A 113 2.24 -12.21 0.87
N PHE A 114 2.56 -10.95 0.67
CA PHE A 114 3.92 -10.48 0.42
C PHE A 114 4.86 -10.87 1.55
N ALA A 115 4.37 -10.93 2.79
CA ALA A 115 5.13 -11.43 3.93
C ALA A 115 5.68 -12.86 3.72
N ASP A 116 4.95 -13.70 2.97
CA ASP A 116 5.23 -15.13 2.78
C ASP A 116 5.97 -15.43 1.45
N LEU A 117 6.25 -14.40 0.64
CA LEU A 117 6.96 -14.56 -0.64
C LEU A 117 8.48 -14.50 -0.42
N ASP A 118 9.15 -15.64 -0.39
CA ASP A 118 10.62 -15.70 -0.30
C ASP A 118 11.28 -15.52 -1.68
N ASN A 119 11.79 -14.32 -1.96
CA ASN A 119 12.53 -13.98 -3.19
C ASN A 119 11.79 -14.33 -4.51
N ASP A 120 10.46 -14.21 -4.52
CA ASP A 120 9.66 -14.51 -5.70
C ASP A 120 9.92 -13.50 -6.83
N THR A 121 10.71 -13.93 -7.81
CA THR A 121 11.09 -13.11 -8.97
C THR A 121 9.92 -12.75 -9.88
N GLN A 122 8.85 -13.55 -9.91
CA GLN A 122 7.69 -13.29 -10.76
C GLN A 122 6.90 -12.09 -10.21
N VAL A 123 6.64 -12.08 -8.91
CA VAL A 123 5.94 -10.97 -8.24
C VAL A 123 6.78 -9.70 -8.32
N ALA A 124 8.09 -9.81 -8.04
CA ALA A 124 9.01 -8.69 -8.14
C ALA A 124 9.05 -8.07 -9.56
N ALA A 125 8.98 -8.89 -10.62
CA ALA A 125 8.97 -8.41 -12.00
C ALA A 125 7.67 -7.68 -12.39
N GLN A 126 6.55 -8.03 -11.76
CA GLN A 126 5.26 -7.39 -12.02
C GLN A 126 5.05 -6.11 -11.21
N LEU A 127 5.68 -6.01 -10.04
CA LEU A 127 5.57 -4.86 -9.15
C LEU A 127 6.05 -3.58 -9.87
N ASN A 128 5.22 -2.54 -9.87
CA ASN A 128 5.44 -1.26 -10.57
C ASN A 128 5.56 -1.35 -12.11
N SER A 129 5.18 -2.46 -12.74
CA SER A 129 5.32 -2.62 -14.21
C SER A 129 4.31 -1.82 -15.05
N THR A 130 3.20 -1.36 -14.45
CA THR A 130 2.07 -0.74 -15.17
C THR A 130 2.20 0.78 -15.33
N PHE A 131 3.15 1.42 -14.63
CA PHE A 131 3.33 2.87 -14.67
C PHE A 131 4.81 3.25 -14.53
N LYS A 132 5.11 4.50 -14.87
CA LYS A 132 6.45 5.07 -14.71
C LYS A 132 6.57 5.72 -13.35
N LEU A 133 7.23 5.06 -12.40
CA LEU A 133 7.35 5.50 -11.00
C LEU A 133 7.82 6.95 -10.88
N GLU A 134 8.77 7.39 -11.70
CA GLU A 134 9.32 8.75 -11.71
C GLU A 134 8.29 9.85 -12.03
N LYS A 135 7.14 9.50 -12.64
CA LYS A 135 6.10 10.47 -13.01
C LYS A 135 5.05 10.69 -11.94
N HIS A 136 5.01 9.87 -10.90
CA HIS A 136 3.92 9.86 -9.92
C HIS A 136 4.47 9.95 -8.49
N LEU A 137 4.44 11.16 -7.90
CA LEU A 137 4.95 11.42 -6.55
C LEU A 137 4.39 10.44 -5.51
N PHE A 138 3.08 10.26 -5.45
CA PHE A 138 2.48 9.36 -4.46
C PHE A 138 2.79 7.89 -4.73
N ALA A 139 3.06 7.50 -5.97
CA ALA A 139 3.58 6.16 -6.22
C ALA A 139 5.00 5.98 -5.67
N GLN A 140 5.86 7.01 -5.75
CA GLN A 140 7.19 7.00 -5.15
C GLN A 140 7.12 6.88 -3.63
N ILE A 141 6.20 7.64 -3.00
CA ILE A 141 5.93 7.59 -1.56
C ILE A 141 5.44 6.19 -1.18
N ASN A 142 4.39 5.69 -1.82
CA ASN A 142 3.83 4.37 -1.52
C ASN A 142 4.87 3.26 -1.71
N ASN A 143 5.68 3.33 -2.77
CA ASN A 143 6.72 2.34 -3.02
C ASN A 143 7.83 2.39 -1.97
N SER A 144 8.21 3.58 -1.46
CA SER A 144 9.18 3.71 -0.37
C SER A 144 8.66 3.18 0.98
N LEU A 145 7.34 3.24 1.19
CA LEU A 145 6.66 2.82 2.41
C LEU A 145 6.06 1.41 2.30
N LEU A 146 6.25 0.72 1.18
CA LEU A 146 5.65 -0.59 0.92
C LEU A 146 6.22 -1.63 1.89
N THR A 147 5.44 -2.06 2.88
CA THR A 147 5.84 -3.06 3.87
C THR A 147 5.24 -4.43 3.66
N ASP A 148 4.11 -4.48 2.96
CA ASP A 148 3.28 -5.67 2.83
C ASP A 148 2.27 -5.52 1.68
N GLY A 149 1.52 -6.57 1.37
CA GLY A 149 0.51 -6.58 0.30
C GLY A 149 0.06 -7.99 -0.05
N LEU A 150 -0.86 -8.13 -1.00
CA LEU A 150 -1.28 -9.43 -1.52
C LEU A 150 -1.01 -9.52 -3.03
N TYR A 151 -0.57 -10.69 -3.47
CA TYR A 151 -0.48 -11.07 -4.88
C TYR A 151 -1.64 -11.99 -5.24
N LEU A 152 -2.48 -11.57 -6.20
CA LEU A 152 -3.65 -12.33 -6.63
C LEU A 152 -3.47 -12.76 -8.09
N VAL A 153 -3.62 -14.06 -8.36
CA VAL A 153 -3.51 -14.64 -9.71
C VAL A 153 -4.81 -15.35 -10.07
N PHE A 154 -5.52 -14.78 -11.03
CA PHE A 154 -6.76 -15.33 -11.55
C PHE A 154 -6.50 -16.23 -12.76
N PRO A 155 -7.06 -17.45 -12.83
CA PRO A 155 -6.95 -18.30 -14.00
C PRO A 155 -7.59 -17.64 -15.22
N ALA A 156 -6.92 -17.74 -16.38
CA ALA A 156 -7.43 -17.19 -17.62
C ALA A 156 -8.82 -17.78 -17.96
N ASN A 157 -9.74 -16.91 -18.39
CA ASN A 157 -11.10 -17.27 -18.79
C ASN A 157 -11.96 -17.94 -17.70
N LYS A 158 -11.56 -17.85 -16.41
CA LYS A 158 -12.37 -18.34 -15.30
C LYS A 158 -13.13 -17.20 -14.64
N LYS A 159 -14.44 -17.39 -14.47
CA LYS A 159 -15.28 -16.50 -13.66
C LYS A 159 -15.20 -16.97 -12.21
N ILE A 160 -14.84 -16.07 -11.30
CA ILE A 160 -14.92 -16.30 -9.86
C ILE A 160 -16.38 -16.16 -9.37
N SER A 161 -16.77 -16.94 -8.38
CA SER A 161 -18.14 -16.99 -7.89
C SER A 161 -18.54 -15.76 -7.07
N LYS A 162 -17.57 -15.16 -6.36
CA LYS A 162 -17.75 -13.98 -5.51
C LYS A 162 -16.72 -12.89 -5.84
N PRO A 163 -17.03 -11.60 -5.67
CA PRO A 163 -16.04 -10.54 -5.76
C PRO A 163 -15.02 -10.63 -4.62
N VAL A 164 -13.88 -9.97 -4.80
CA VAL A 164 -12.90 -9.75 -3.73
C VAL A 164 -13.16 -8.37 -3.12
N LEU A 165 -13.32 -8.31 -1.80
CA LEU A 165 -13.47 -7.09 -1.01
C LEU A 165 -12.20 -6.89 -0.18
N TYR A 166 -11.55 -5.75 -0.34
CA TYR A 166 -10.31 -5.43 0.36
C TYR A 166 -10.21 -3.95 0.74
#